data_AF-A0A2P5BGB7-F1
#
_entry.id   AF-A0A2P5BGB7-F1
#
_cell.length_a   1.000
_cell.length_b   1.000
_cell.length_c   1.000
_cell.angle_alpha   90.00
_cell.angle_beta   90.00
_cell.angle_gamma   90.00
#
_symmetry.space_group_name_H-M   'P 1'
#
loop_
_entity.id
_entity.type
_entity.pdbx_description
1 polymer ?
#
loop_
_entity_poly.entity_id
_entity_poly.type
_entity_poly.pdbx_seq_one_letter_code
_entity_poly.pdbx_strand_id
1 'polypeptide(L)'
;MIKLSGSLDSYITEDDFSFTSTNGITAVRIPVGWWIAYDPTPPKPLVGGSSQILDKAFTWAQKYGIKVIIDLHAVQGSQNGNDHSGTRDGYQEWGDSYVADTVKVIDYLAQR
;
A
#
# COMPACT_ATOMS: atom_id res chain seq x y z
N MET A 1 1.36 2.49 11.82
CA MET A 1 0.71 1.37 11.06
C MET A 1 -0.72 1.15 11.51
N ILE A 2 -1.68 1.04 10.58
CA ILE A 2 -3.07 0.70 10.90
C ILE A 2 -3.10 -0.71 11.54
N LYS A 3 -3.73 -0.79 12.71
CA LYS A 3 -4.00 -2.03 13.44
C LYS A 3 -4.93 -2.90 12.57
N LEU A 4 -4.41 -3.99 12.02
CA LEU A 4 -5.20 -4.98 11.29
C LEU A 4 -6.02 -5.84 12.29
N SER A 5 -7.02 -5.23 12.92
CA SER A 5 -8.07 -5.96 13.64
C SER A 5 -9.41 -5.94 12.89
N GLY A 6 -9.38 -5.60 11.61
CA GLY A 6 -10.49 -5.72 10.65
C GLY A 6 -9.98 -6.28 9.32
N SER A 7 -10.87 -6.91 8.54
CA SER A 7 -10.51 -7.36 7.19
C SER A 7 -10.09 -6.16 6.35
N LEU A 8 -9.03 -6.30 5.54
CA LEU A 8 -8.66 -5.28 4.55
C LEU A 8 -9.85 -4.93 3.63
N ASP A 9 -10.77 -5.87 3.42
CA ASP A 9 -11.97 -5.71 2.60
C ASP A 9 -13.06 -4.79 3.19
N SER A 10 -13.00 -4.42 4.48
CA SER A 10 -14.07 -3.65 5.13
C SER A 10 -13.66 -2.24 5.54
N TYR A 11 -12.37 -1.87 5.44
CA TYR A 11 -11.91 -0.55 5.87
C TYR A 11 -12.10 0.53 4.80
N ILE A 12 -11.87 0.18 3.53
CA ILE A 12 -12.19 1.00 2.36
C ILE A 12 -12.98 0.13 1.39
N THR A 13 -14.08 0.67 0.89
CA THR A 13 -15.05 0.01 0.03
C THR A 13 -15.34 0.87 -1.19
N GLU A 14 -16.16 0.36 -2.10
CA GLU A 14 -16.62 1.12 -3.26
C GLU A 14 -17.40 2.38 -2.88
N ASP A 15 -18.18 2.31 -1.80
CA ASP A 15 -19.00 3.43 -1.33
C ASP A 15 -18.14 4.64 -0.94
N ASP A 16 -16.92 4.41 -0.45
CA ASP A 16 -15.96 5.47 -0.12
C ASP A 16 -15.47 6.20 -1.39
N PHE A 17 -15.27 5.49 -2.50
CA PHE A 17 -14.92 6.09 -3.79
C PHE A 17 -16.10 6.85 -4.40
N SER A 18 -17.30 6.30 -4.30
CA SER A 18 -18.55 6.97 -4.70
C SER A 18 -18.73 8.28 -3.94
N PHE A 19 -18.57 8.25 -2.62
CA PHE A 19 -18.65 9.42 -1.75
C PHE A 19 -17.57 10.45 -2.12
N THR A 20 -16.32 10.01 -2.26
CA THR A 20 -15.18 10.87 -2.66
C THR A 20 -15.46 11.63 -3.95
N SER A 21 -15.91 10.92 -4.99
CA SER A 21 -16.27 11.53 -6.27
C SER A 21 -17.46 12.48 -6.18
N THR A 22 -18.50 12.10 -5.43
CA THR A 22 -19.71 12.94 -5.26
C THR A 22 -19.39 14.26 -4.55
N ASN A 23 -18.35 14.28 -3.72
CA ASN A 23 -17.85 15.47 -3.04
C ASN A 23 -16.76 16.22 -3.83
N GLY A 24 -16.55 15.88 -5.11
CA GLY A 24 -15.64 16.62 -6.00
C GLY A 24 -14.15 16.32 -5.79
N ILE A 25 -13.79 15.29 -5.02
CA ILE A 25 -12.40 14.84 -4.90
C ILE A 25 -12.03 14.02 -6.14
N THR A 26 -10.93 14.37 -6.79
CA THR A 26 -10.53 13.81 -8.10
C THR A 26 -9.34 12.88 -8.02
N ALA A 27 -8.70 12.73 -6.86
CA ALA A 27 -7.55 11.86 -6.68
C ALA A 27 -7.47 11.28 -5.26
N VAL A 28 -6.92 10.08 -5.15
CA VAL A 28 -6.59 9.41 -3.90
C VAL A 28 -5.12 9.00 -3.88
N ARG A 29 -4.52 9.00 -2.69
CA ARG A 29 -3.16 8.51 -2.45
C ARG A 29 -3.26 7.22 -1.62
N ILE A 30 -2.74 6.12 -2.16
CA ILE A 30 -2.84 4.80 -1.54
C ILE A 30 -1.46 4.36 -1.05
N PRO A 31 -1.19 4.42 0.26
CA PRO A 31 0.05 3.91 0.83
C PRO A 31 0.07 2.38 0.82
N VAL A 32 1.17 1.80 0.32
CA VAL A 32 1.43 0.36 0.30
C VAL A 32 2.79 0.05 0.92
N GLY A 33 2.93 -1.13 1.52
CA GLY A 33 4.22 -1.61 2.03
C GLY A 33 4.90 -2.57 1.07
N TRP A 34 6.23 -2.70 1.17
CA TRP A 34 7.07 -3.52 0.30
C TRP A 34 6.61 -4.97 0.17
N TRP A 35 5.96 -5.52 1.22
CA TRP A 35 5.46 -6.88 1.25
C TRP A 35 4.35 -7.17 0.23
N ILE A 36 3.73 -6.13 -0.36
CA ILE A 36 2.77 -6.28 -1.46
C ILE A 36 3.37 -7.06 -2.64
N ALA A 37 4.69 -6.93 -2.87
CA ALA A 37 5.41 -7.68 -3.91
C ALA A 37 5.51 -9.19 -3.66
N TYR A 38 5.14 -9.64 -2.45
CA TYR A 38 5.21 -11.04 -2.02
C TYR A 38 3.82 -11.63 -1.77
N ASP A 39 2.75 -10.97 -2.21
CA ASP A 39 1.40 -11.52 -2.16
C ASP A 39 1.29 -12.84 -2.95
N PRO A 40 0.45 -13.80 -2.49
CA PRO A 40 -0.43 -13.73 -1.32
C PRO A 40 0.23 -14.16 0.00
N THR A 41 1.52 -14.52 -0.02
CA THR A 41 2.22 -15.12 1.13
C THR A 41 3.51 -14.35 1.47
N PRO A 42 3.40 -13.12 1.99
CA PRO A 42 4.57 -12.35 2.38
C PRO A 42 5.31 -12.96 3.58
N PRO A 43 6.56 -12.56 3.83
CA PRO A 43 7.30 -13.01 5.00
C PRO A 43 6.58 -12.64 6.30
N LYS A 44 6.48 -13.60 7.22
CA LYS A 44 5.92 -13.36 8.55
C LYS A 44 6.72 -12.27 9.28
N PRO A 45 6.08 -11.40 10.08
CA PRO A 45 4.67 -11.42 10.51
C PRO A 45 3.69 -10.70 9.57
N LEU A 46 4.13 -10.29 8.38
CA LEU A 46 3.29 -9.55 7.44
C LEU A 46 2.20 -10.48 6.86
N VAL A 47 1.08 -9.89 6.47
CA VAL A 47 -0.07 -10.61 5.92
C VAL A 47 -0.33 -10.18 4.49
N GLY A 48 -0.73 -11.14 3.65
CA GLY A 48 -1.00 -10.89 2.25
C GLY A 48 -2.41 -10.37 1.96
N GLY A 49 -2.68 -10.13 0.68
CA GLY A 49 -3.97 -9.67 0.15
C GLY A 49 -3.99 -8.20 -0.26
N SER A 50 -2.87 -7.48 -0.10
CA SER A 50 -2.81 -6.04 -0.41
C SER A 50 -2.99 -5.75 -1.91
N SER A 51 -2.48 -6.62 -2.77
CA SER A 51 -2.59 -6.52 -4.23
C SER A 51 -4.04 -6.62 -4.71
N GLN A 52 -4.79 -7.60 -4.20
CA GLN A 52 -6.19 -7.77 -4.55
C GLN A 52 -7.03 -6.54 -4.17
N ILE A 53 -6.74 -5.93 -3.03
CA ILE A 53 -7.41 -4.71 -2.57
C ILE A 53 -7.02 -3.51 -3.44
N LEU A 54 -5.74 -3.39 -3.81
CA LEU A 54 -5.27 -2.35 -4.70
C LEU A 54 -5.95 -2.43 -6.09
N ASP A 55 -6.13 -3.64 -6.63
CA ASP A 55 -6.81 -3.86 -7.91
C ASP A 55 -8.31 -3.49 -7.83
N LYS A 56 -8.97 -3.79 -6.70
CA LYS A 56 -10.35 -3.29 -6.44
C LYS A 56 -10.38 -1.77 -6.40
N ALA A 57 -9.43 -1.14 -5.70
CA ALA A 57 -9.34 0.31 -5.62
C ALA A 57 -9.13 0.95 -7.00
N PHE A 58 -8.33 0.37 -7.88
CA PHE A 58 -8.22 0.82 -9.27
C PHE A 58 -9.53 0.70 -10.05
N THR A 59 -10.24 -0.40 -9.87
CA THR A 59 -11.56 -0.61 -10.49
C THR A 59 -12.55 0.46 -10.06
N TRP A 60 -12.63 0.76 -8.76
CA TRP A 60 -13.49 1.82 -8.23
C TRP A 60 -13.04 3.21 -8.68
N ALA A 61 -11.73 3.49 -8.63
CA ALA A 61 -11.16 4.75 -9.08
C ALA A 61 -11.51 5.03 -10.54
N GLN A 62 -11.35 4.03 -11.41
CA GLN A 62 -11.74 4.12 -12.82
C GLN A 62 -13.23 4.40 -12.98
N LYS A 63 -14.10 3.67 -12.26
CA LYS A 63 -15.56 3.83 -12.31
C LYS A 63 -15.99 5.25 -11.94
N TYR A 64 -15.37 5.86 -10.94
CA TYR A 64 -15.72 7.17 -10.41
C TYR A 64 -14.84 8.32 -10.93
N GLY A 65 -13.98 8.07 -11.92
CA GLY A 65 -13.12 9.11 -12.51
C GLY A 65 -12.05 9.67 -11.57
N ILE A 66 -11.66 8.91 -10.54
CA ILE A 66 -10.65 9.28 -9.54
C ILE A 66 -9.27 8.83 -10.03
N LYS A 67 -8.26 9.70 -9.92
CA LYS A 67 -6.86 9.37 -10.17
C LYS A 67 -6.22 8.72 -8.93
N VAL A 68 -5.25 7.83 -9.15
CA VAL A 68 -4.59 7.14 -8.05
C VAL A 68 -3.10 7.46 -8.04
N ILE A 69 -2.59 7.83 -6.86
CA ILE A 69 -1.16 7.92 -6.57
C ILE A 69 -0.82 6.73 -5.69
N ILE A 70 -0.05 5.78 -6.22
CA ILE A 70 0.50 4.69 -5.43
C ILE A 70 1.71 5.21 -4.67
N ASP A 71 1.72 5.02 -3.36
CA ASP A 71 2.78 5.46 -2.48
C ASP A 71 3.45 4.26 -1.83
N LEU A 72 4.70 3.95 -2.21
CA LEU A 72 5.49 2.95 -1.51
C LEU A 72 5.91 3.52 -0.14
N HIS A 73 5.03 3.36 0.84
CA HIS A 73 5.06 4.03 2.13
C HIS A 73 6.03 3.38 3.12
N ALA A 74 6.24 2.07 2.98
CA ALA A 74 7.11 1.27 3.83
C ALA A 74 8.05 0.45 2.96
N VAL A 75 9.34 0.73 3.05
CA VAL A 75 10.40 -0.05 2.39
C VAL A 75 11.04 -1.03 3.37
N GLN A 76 11.65 -2.09 2.84
CA GLN A 76 12.31 -3.08 3.69
C GLN A 76 13.45 -2.43 4.48
N GLY A 77 13.55 -2.77 5.78
CA GLY A 77 14.50 -2.15 6.70
C GLY A 77 14.05 -0.79 7.28
N SER A 78 12.90 -0.25 6.85
CA SER A 78 12.37 1.06 7.32
C SER A 78 13.27 2.26 6.95
N GLN A 79 12.70 3.21 6.23
CA GLN A 79 13.40 4.42 5.76
C GLN A 79 13.50 5.56 6.79
N ASN A 80 12.82 5.46 7.93
CA ASN A 80 12.73 6.58 8.89
C ASN A 80 12.54 6.17 10.36
N GLY A 81 12.46 4.88 10.68
CA GLY A 81 12.27 4.41 12.05
C GLY A 81 10.90 4.72 12.67
N ASN A 82 9.93 5.21 11.91
CA ASN A 82 8.59 5.51 12.43
C ASN A 82 7.62 4.35 12.22
N ASP A 83 6.62 4.21 13.08
CA ASP A 83 5.65 3.11 13.05
C ASP A 83 4.87 2.98 11.71
N HIS A 84 4.79 4.03 10.92
CA HIS A 84 4.18 4.02 9.59
C HIS A 84 5.04 3.37 8.49
N SER A 85 6.35 3.19 8.71
CA SER A 85 7.28 2.56 7.75
C SER A 85 7.36 1.05 7.88
N GLY A 86 6.56 0.44 8.76
CA GLY A 86 6.62 -1.00 9.01
C GLY A 86 7.73 -1.43 9.97
N THR A 87 8.48 -0.50 10.58
CA THR A 87 9.52 -0.86 11.57
C THR A 87 8.90 -1.56 12.78
N ARG A 88 9.62 -2.53 13.34
CA ARG A 88 9.21 -3.27 14.55
C ARG A 88 9.63 -2.55 15.83
N ASP A 89 10.79 -1.90 15.79
CA ASP A 89 11.56 -1.47 16.97
C ASP A 89 12.11 -0.04 16.83
N GLY A 90 11.70 0.69 15.80
CA GLY A 90 12.06 2.08 15.60
C GLY A 90 13.40 2.29 14.90
N TYR A 91 14.08 1.20 14.51
CA TYR A 91 15.32 1.31 13.75
C TYR A 91 15.06 1.68 12.29
N GLN A 92 16.04 2.40 11.74
CA GLN A 92 16.17 2.73 10.33
C GLN A 92 17.37 1.97 9.78
N GLU A 93 17.08 0.88 9.08
CA GLU A 93 18.08 -0.01 8.48
C GLU A 93 18.10 0.11 6.95
N TRP A 94 17.11 0.79 6.36
CA TRP A 94 17.10 1.06 4.94
C TRP A 94 18.30 1.93 4.52
N GLY A 95 18.96 1.50 3.44
CA GLY A 95 20.18 2.08 2.87
C GLY A 95 20.63 1.26 1.67
N ASP A 96 21.90 1.35 1.27
CA ASP A 96 22.44 0.73 0.05
C ASP A 96 22.07 -0.75 -0.13
N SER A 97 22.05 -1.53 0.96
CA SER A 97 21.69 -2.96 0.95
C SER A 97 20.24 -3.25 0.54
N TYR A 98 19.32 -2.28 0.69
CA TYR A 98 17.88 -2.45 0.43
C TYR A 98 17.37 -1.64 -0.77
N VAL A 99 18.21 -0.83 -1.41
CA VAL A 99 17.82 -0.05 -2.60
C VAL A 99 17.36 -0.98 -3.73
N ALA A 100 18.11 -2.04 -4.01
CA ALA A 100 17.75 -2.98 -5.08
C ALA A 100 16.40 -3.67 -4.83
N ASP A 101 16.10 -4.03 -3.58
CA ASP A 101 14.80 -4.62 -3.22
C ASP A 101 13.67 -3.60 -3.30
N THR A 102 13.92 -2.34 -2.95
CA THR A 102 12.98 -1.23 -3.14
C THR A 102 12.63 -1.06 -4.63
N VAL A 103 13.63 -1.10 -5.52
CA VAL A 103 13.41 -1.01 -6.97
C VAL A 103 12.56 -2.16 -7.48
N LYS A 104 12.81 -3.41 -7.05
CA LYS A 104 11.97 -4.57 -7.43
C LYS A 104 10.51 -4.37 -7.06
N VAL A 105 10.22 -3.78 -5.90
CA VAL A 105 8.85 -3.48 -5.49
C VAL A 105 8.23 -2.40 -6.38
N ILE A 106 9.00 -1.37 -6.75
CA ILE A 106 8.54 -0.33 -7.67
C ILE A 106 8.22 -0.94 -9.04
N ASP A 107 9.10 -1.78 -9.59
CA ASP A 107 8.87 -2.48 -10.86
C ASP A 107 7.61 -3.34 -10.80
N TYR A 108 7.41 -4.05 -9.68
CA TYR A 108 6.20 -4.84 -9.45
C TYR A 108 4.93 -3.97 -9.43
N LEU A 109 4.96 -2.81 -8.76
CA LEU A 109 3.83 -1.87 -8.74
C LEU A 109 3.55 -1.25 -10.12
N ALA A 110 4.60 -0.98 -10.90
CA ALA A 110 4.50 -0.36 -12.22
C ALA A 110 3.93 -1.27 -13.32
N GLN A 111 3.89 -2.59 -13.09
CA GLN A 111 3.33 -3.57 -14.05
C GLN A 111 1.79 -3.67 -14.01
N ARG A 112 1.13 -2.87 -13.18
CA ARG A 112 -0.34 -2.90 -12.98
C ARG A 112 -1.08 -1.93 -13.89
#